data_AF-A0AAD4NKZ3-F1
#
_entry.id   AF-A0AAD4NKZ3-F1
#
_cell.length_a   1.000
_cell.length_b   1.000
_cell.length_c   1.000
_cell.angle_alpha   90.00
_cell.angle_beta   90.00
_cell.angle_gamma   90.00
#
_symmetry.space_group_name_H-M   'P 1'
#
loop_
_entity.id
_entity.type
_entity.pdbx_description
1 polymer ?
#
loop_
_entity_poly.entity_id
_entity_poly.type
_entity_poly.pdbx_seq_one_letter_code
_entity_poly.pdbx_strand_id
1 'polypeptide(L)'
;MKLYSVIVLYKNPTTSKATILKSAAELSSFSFFYRKNAGEFMEATGKIIAERSAAPSRSSVRENEYMIHCYVRHDNLTGICITDEEYQQRVAFTLLNKALQDFADKIPSEQWPRIADTKDCKYERLPEWLAKWQNPSEADALTRVQDEVEETKIVLHSTMQSVLERGEKLDDLIKASESLSDQSKMFYTQARKMNKCCNWA
;
A
#
# COMPACT_ATOMS: atom_id res chain seq x y z
N MET A 1 -4.75 -10.25 -13.26
CA MET A 1 -5.53 -9.38 -12.36
C MET A 1 -5.50 -9.93 -10.95
N LYS A 2 -4.78 -9.26 -10.04
CA LYS A 2 -4.60 -9.70 -8.66
C LYS A 2 -4.41 -8.52 -7.72
N LEU A 3 -5.06 -8.59 -6.55
CA LEU A 3 -4.88 -7.66 -5.45
C LEU A 3 -4.03 -8.34 -4.37
N TYR A 4 -2.81 -7.88 -4.16
CA TYR A 4 -1.86 -8.50 -3.23
C TYR A 4 -2.04 -8.04 -1.79
N SER A 5 -2.32 -6.75 -1.58
CA SER A 5 -2.49 -6.21 -0.23
C SER A 5 -3.38 -4.98 -0.20
N VAL A 6 -3.99 -4.77 0.97
CA VAL A 6 -4.66 -3.52 1.35
C VAL A 6 -4.15 -3.13 2.74
N ILE A 7 -3.76 -1.88 2.89
CA ILE A 7 -3.13 -1.34 4.09
C ILE A 7 -3.82 -0.02 4.44
N VAL A 8 -4.22 0.12 5.70
CA VAL A 8 -4.74 1.35 6.27
C VAL A 8 -3.69 1.92 7.21
N LEU A 9 -3.30 3.16 6.96
CA LEU A 9 -2.30 3.90 7.73
C LEU A 9 -2.89 5.21 8.25
N TYR A 10 -2.33 5.70 9.35
CA TYR A 10 -2.49 7.09 9.78
C TYR A 10 -1.20 7.84 9.52
N LYS A 11 -1.28 8.92 8.73
CA LYS A 11 -0.17 9.85 8.54
C LYS A 11 -0.26 10.95 9.58
N ASN A 12 0.77 11.08 10.42
CA ASN A 12 0.80 12.15 11.41
C ASN A 12 0.98 13.51 10.69
N PRO A 13 0.07 14.49 10.85
CA PRO A 13 0.14 15.76 10.12
C PRO A 13 1.33 16.64 10.54
N THR A 14 1.87 16.44 11.74
CA THR A 14 2.98 17.24 12.28
C THR A 14 4.34 16.65 11.90
N THR A 15 4.49 15.33 12.01
CA THR A 15 5.79 14.66 11.78
C THR A 15 5.91 14.03 10.41
N SER A 16 4.82 13.98 9.63
CA SER A 16 4.69 13.24 8.37
C SER A 16 4.96 11.73 8.45
N LYS A 17 5.27 11.18 9.62
CA LYS A 17 5.45 9.74 9.84
C LYS A 17 4.13 9.00 9.69
N ALA A 18 4.17 7.80 9.13
CA ALA A 18 2.99 6.96 8.97
C ALA A 18 3.02 5.74 9.91
N THR A 19 1.89 5.46 10.52
CA THR A 19 1.68 4.27 11.35
C THR A 19 0.67 3.36 10.68
N ILE A 20 1.00 2.08 10.53
CA ILE A 20 0.08 1.08 9.97
C ILE A 20 -0.97 0.77 11.05
N LEU A 21 -2.22 1.11 10.78
CA LEU A 21 -3.34 0.81 11.66
C LEU A 21 -3.82 -0.62 11.45
N LYS A 22 -3.92 -1.06 10.18
CA LYS A 22 -4.31 -2.42 9.83
C LYS A 22 -3.80 -2.77 8.44
N SER A 23 -3.48 -4.04 8.21
CA SER A 23 -3.08 -4.58 6.91
C SER A 23 -3.75 -5.93 6.66
N ALA A 24 -3.94 -6.26 5.39
CA ALA A 24 -4.36 -7.57 4.91
C ALA A 24 -3.61 -7.89 3.62
N ALA A 25 -3.18 -9.14 3.44
CA ALA A 25 -2.42 -9.56 2.26
C ALA A 25 -2.87 -10.94 1.75
N GLU A 26 -2.89 -11.11 0.43
CA GLU A 26 -3.16 -12.36 -0.28
C GLU A 26 -1.88 -12.72 -1.06
N LEU A 27 -1.10 -13.64 -0.49
CA LEU A 27 0.23 -13.97 -0.97
C LEU A 27 0.33 -15.40 -1.49
N SER A 28 -0.80 -16.05 -1.80
CA SER A 28 -0.82 -17.45 -2.26
C SER A 28 0.01 -17.70 -3.52
N SER A 29 0.14 -16.69 -4.40
CA SER A 29 0.96 -16.75 -5.63
C SER A 29 2.46 -16.71 -5.36
N PHE A 30 2.89 -16.25 -4.19
CA PHE A 30 4.28 -16.31 -3.79
C PHE A 30 4.59 -17.70 -3.21
N SER A 31 5.81 -18.18 -3.48
CA SER A 31 6.32 -19.40 -2.83
C SER A 31 6.19 -19.27 -1.32
N PHE A 32 5.77 -20.35 -0.65
CA PHE A 32 5.49 -20.41 0.78
C PHE A 32 6.58 -19.75 1.63
N PHE A 33 7.85 -20.00 1.29
CA PHE A 33 9.01 -19.46 2.01
C PHE A 33 9.22 -17.96 1.86
N TYR A 34 8.67 -17.33 0.82
CA TYR A 34 8.82 -15.89 0.55
C TYR A 34 7.61 -15.06 0.96
N ARG A 35 6.48 -15.69 1.31
CA ARG A 35 5.23 -14.98 1.67
C ARG A 35 5.43 -13.99 2.80
N LYS A 36 6.09 -14.40 3.88
CA LYS A 36 6.38 -13.51 5.02
C LYS A 36 7.15 -12.27 4.58
N ASN A 37 8.24 -12.47 3.85
CA ASN A 37 9.09 -11.37 3.38
C ASN A 37 8.33 -10.44 2.44
N ALA A 38 7.54 -11.00 1.51
CA ALA A 38 6.72 -10.22 0.59
C ALA A 38 5.72 -9.32 1.34
N GLY A 39 5.05 -9.86 2.38
CA GLY A 39 4.15 -9.07 3.23
C GLY A 39 4.85 -7.91 3.93
N GLU A 40 5.99 -8.18 4.58
CA GLU A 40 6.80 -7.14 5.24
C GLU A 40 7.27 -6.05 4.24
N PHE A 41 7.67 -6.45 3.02
CA PHE A 41 8.04 -5.50 1.97
C PHE A 41 6.87 -4.63 1.50
N MET A 42 5.69 -5.22 1.32
CA MET A 42 4.48 -4.50 0.93
C MET A 42 4.10 -3.45 1.98
N GLU A 43 4.17 -3.81 3.27
CA GLU A 43 3.92 -2.89 4.38
C GLU A 43 4.95 -1.76 4.48
N ALA A 44 6.24 -2.08 4.39
CA ALA A 44 7.31 -1.09 4.42
C ALA A 44 7.20 -0.11 3.23
N THR A 45 6.91 -0.65 2.03
CA THR A 45 6.74 0.14 0.82
C THR A 45 5.52 1.06 0.91
N GLY A 46 4.40 0.54 1.42
CA GLY A 46 3.21 1.34 1.68
C GLY A 46 3.51 2.49 2.65
N LYS A 47 4.20 2.20 3.76
CA LYS A 47 4.60 3.22 4.72
C LYS A 47 5.44 4.33 4.07
N ILE A 48 6.46 3.98 3.28
CA ILE A 48 7.30 4.96 2.57
C ILE A 48 6.46 5.86 1.66
N ILE A 49 5.56 5.26 0.85
CA ILE A 49 4.71 6.04 -0.05
C ILE A 49 3.78 6.98 0.73
N ALA A 50 3.17 6.52 1.82
CA ALA A 50 2.31 7.36 2.65
C ALA A 50 3.08 8.56 3.23
N GLU A 51 4.29 8.35 3.74
CA GLU A 51 5.13 9.41 4.32
C GLU A 51 5.52 10.47 3.28
N ARG A 52 5.75 10.07 2.02
CA ARG A 52 6.10 10.99 0.93
C ARG A 52 4.91 11.62 0.19
N SER A 53 3.71 11.08 0.34
CA SER A 53 2.51 11.58 -0.34
C SER A 53 1.94 12.82 0.35
N ALA A 54 1.53 13.86 -0.39
CA ALA A 54 0.86 15.02 0.20
C ALA A 54 -0.54 14.65 0.75
N ALA A 55 -1.07 15.42 1.70
CA ALA A 55 -2.44 15.29 2.17
C ALA A 55 -3.27 16.53 1.74
N PRO A 56 -4.44 16.35 1.09
CA PRO A 56 -4.95 15.13 0.48
C PRO A 56 -4.25 14.85 -0.87
N SER A 57 -4.11 13.57 -1.25
CA SER A 57 -3.64 13.21 -2.58
C SER A 57 -4.04 11.80 -3.02
N ARG A 58 -4.02 11.57 -4.33
CA ARG A 58 -4.15 10.24 -4.96
C ARG A 58 -2.98 10.04 -5.90
N SER A 59 -2.25 8.94 -5.72
CA SER A 59 -1.11 8.60 -6.56
C SER A 59 -1.06 7.11 -6.84
N SER A 60 -0.47 6.77 -7.99
CA SER A 60 -0.16 5.38 -8.34
C SER A 60 1.33 5.31 -8.66
N VAL A 61 2.00 4.28 -8.14
CA VAL A 61 3.42 4.05 -8.33
C VAL A 61 3.58 2.70 -9.02
N ARG A 62 4.16 2.71 -10.22
CA ARG A 62 4.56 1.48 -10.92
C ARG A 62 5.93 1.05 -10.39
N GLU A 63 6.09 -0.22 -10.05
CA GLU A 63 7.37 -0.82 -9.70
C GLU A 63 7.44 -2.23 -10.27
N ASN A 64 8.16 -2.38 -11.39
CA ASN A 64 8.14 -3.60 -12.22
C ASN A 64 6.70 -3.95 -12.65
N GLU A 65 6.26 -5.19 -12.39
CA GLU A 65 4.93 -5.70 -12.74
C GLU A 65 3.85 -5.34 -11.69
N TYR A 66 4.21 -4.58 -10.66
CA TYR A 66 3.31 -4.19 -9.57
C TYR A 66 2.87 -2.73 -9.71
N MET A 67 1.62 -2.50 -9.34
CA MET A 67 1.01 -1.18 -9.20
C MET A 67 0.64 -0.94 -7.74
N ILE A 68 1.13 0.16 -7.18
CA ILE A 68 0.85 0.58 -5.80
C ILE A 68 -0.01 1.83 -5.86
N HIS A 69 -1.25 1.73 -5.41
CA HIS A 69 -2.18 2.85 -5.37
C HIS A 69 -2.25 3.41 -3.95
N CYS A 70 -2.08 4.71 -3.81
CA CYS A 70 -2.10 5.42 -2.54
C CYS A 70 -3.19 6.49 -2.57
N TYR A 71 -4.03 6.50 -1.54
CA TYR A 71 -5.01 7.53 -1.28
C TYR A 71 -4.82 8.10 0.12
N VAL A 72 -4.37 9.35 0.20
CA VAL A 72 -4.29 10.12 1.44
C VAL A 72 -5.52 11.03 1.53
N ARG A 73 -6.38 10.79 2.52
CA ARG A 73 -7.56 11.64 2.79
C ARG A 73 -7.16 12.96 3.45
N HIS A 74 -8.10 13.91 3.47
CA HIS A 74 -7.94 15.21 4.12
C HIS A 74 -7.72 15.11 5.65
N ASP A 75 -8.22 14.05 6.27
CA ASP A 75 -8.06 13.74 7.70
C ASP A 75 -6.80 12.90 7.99
N ASN A 76 -5.91 12.74 7.00
CA ASN A 76 -4.68 11.95 7.04
C ASN A 76 -4.87 10.44 7.22
N LEU A 77 -6.10 9.93 7.14
CA LEU A 77 -6.34 8.50 6.97
C LEU A 77 -5.91 8.09 5.57
N THR A 78 -4.98 7.15 5.49
CA THR A 78 -4.31 6.77 4.24
C THR A 78 -4.60 5.32 3.92
N GLY A 79 -5.04 5.07 2.69
CA GLY A 79 -5.26 3.74 2.16
C GLY A 79 -4.24 3.42 1.08
N ILE A 80 -3.64 2.24 1.14
CA ILE A 80 -2.74 1.74 0.11
C ILE A 80 -3.21 0.37 -0.33
N CYS A 81 -3.20 0.12 -1.63
CA CYS A 81 -3.35 -1.23 -2.16
C CYS A 81 -2.28 -1.53 -3.20
N ILE A 82 -1.81 -2.78 -3.20
CA ILE A 82 -0.79 -3.27 -4.12
C ILE A 82 -1.42 -4.32 -5.00
N THR A 83 -1.25 -4.17 -6.30
CA THR A 83 -1.92 -4.96 -7.35
C THR A 83 -0.92 -5.34 -8.44
N ASP A 84 -1.32 -6.24 -9.34
CA ASP A 84 -0.65 -6.36 -10.64
C ASP A 84 -1.06 -5.21 -11.59
N GLU A 85 -0.29 -5.01 -12.66
CA GLU A 85 -0.57 -3.94 -13.63
C GLU A 85 -1.92 -4.08 -14.35
N GLU A 86 -2.43 -5.31 -14.49
CA GLU A 86 -3.72 -5.57 -15.12
C GLU A 86 -4.92 -5.12 -14.26
N TYR A 87 -4.74 -4.98 -12.94
CA TYR A 87 -5.80 -4.55 -12.05
C TYR A 87 -6.18 -3.09 -12.32
N GLN A 88 -7.45 -2.86 -12.63
CA GLN A 88 -7.91 -1.54 -13.07
C GLN A 88 -7.76 -0.49 -11.96
N GLN A 89 -7.05 0.60 -12.26
CA GLN A 89 -6.81 1.72 -11.34
C GLN A 89 -8.12 2.27 -10.73
N ARG A 90 -9.19 2.38 -11.54
CA ARG A 90 -10.50 2.84 -11.07
C ARG A 90 -11.02 1.96 -9.94
N VAL A 91 -10.99 0.64 -10.14
CA VAL A 91 -11.44 -0.35 -9.16
C VAL A 91 -10.60 -0.27 -7.88
N ALA A 92 -9.28 -0.07 -8.00
CA ALA A 92 -8.39 0.10 -6.85
C ALA A 92 -8.76 1.31 -5.99
N PHE A 93 -8.97 2.49 -6.59
CA PHE A 93 -9.36 3.68 -5.82
C PHE A 93 -10.78 3.59 -5.25
N THR A 94 -11.72 2.92 -5.93
CA THR A 94 -13.05 2.66 -5.37
C THR A 94 -12.97 1.75 -4.15
N LEU A 95 -12.15 0.70 -4.17
CA LEU A 95 -11.84 -0.11 -3.00
C LEU A 95 -11.29 0.75 -1.87
N LEU A 96 -10.26 1.56 -2.13
CA LEU A 96 -9.63 2.40 -1.11
C LEU A 96 -10.63 3.38 -0.48
N ASN A 97 -11.45 4.05 -1.28
CA ASN A 97 -12.50 4.94 -0.79
C ASN A 97 -13.46 4.20 0.18
N LYS A 98 -13.96 3.03 -0.22
CA LYS A 98 -14.92 2.25 0.58
C LYS A 98 -14.30 1.64 1.83
N ALA A 99 -13.10 1.08 1.72
CA ALA A 99 -12.39 0.49 2.86
C ALA A 99 -12.01 1.56 3.89
N LEU A 100 -11.58 2.74 3.46
CA LEU A 100 -11.28 3.86 4.36
C LEU A 100 -12.53 4.44 5.01
N GLN A 101 -13.65 4.54 4.28
CA GLN A 101 -14.92 4.96 4.86
C GLN A 101 -15.38 3.96 5.92
N ASP A 102 -15.38 2.67 5.58
CA ASP A 102 -15.77 1.62 6.51
C ASP A 102 -14.87 1.55 7.73
N PHE A 103 -13.57 1.81 7.59
CA PHE A 103 -12.64 1.94 8.70
C PHE A 103 -13.00 3.12 9.62
N ALA A 104 -13.18 4.31 9.04
CA ALA A 104 -13.47 5.54 9.79
C ALA A 104 -14.81 5.48 10.54
N ASP A 105 -15.80 4.77 10.00
CA ASP A 105 -17.08 4.53 10.68
C ASP A 105 -16.94 3.66 11.95
N LYS A 106 -15.89 2.83 12.04
CA LYS A 106 -15.73 1.77 13.07
C LYS A 106 -14.65 2.14 14.08
N ILE A 107 -13.62 2.86 13.63
CA ILE A 107 -12.51 3.33 14.46
C ILE A 107 -12.51 4.87 14.43
N PRO A 108 -12.97 5.53 15.51
CA PRO A 108 -12.98 6.98 15.63
C PRO A 108 -11.59 7.61 15.44
N SER A 109 -11.55 8.81 14.88
CA SER A 109 -10.30 9.48 14.49
C SER A 109 -9.39 9.84 15.67
N GLU A 110 -9.95 9.98 16.87
CA GLU A 110 -9.20 10.23 18.10
C GLU A 110 -8.33 9.02 18.52
N GLN A 111 -8.66 7.83 18.01
CA GLN A 111 -7.92 6.60 18.31
C GLN A 111 -6.72 6.40 17.37
N TRP A 112 -6.76 6.91 16.13
CA TRP A 112 -5.73 6.64 15.13
C TRP A 112 -4.31 7.00 15.60
N PRO A 113 -4.06 8.18 16.24
CA PRO A 113 -2.72 8.53 16.72
C PRO A 113 -2.23 7.68 17.89
N ARG A 114 -3.11 6.94 18.56
CA ARG A 114 -2.81 6.15 19.77
C ARG A 114 -2.54 4.68 19.46
N ILE A 115 -2.89 4.22 18.26
CA ILE A 115 -2.62 2.86 17.79
C ILE A 115 -1.14 2.79 17.42
N ALA A 116 -0.37 1.98 18.15
CA ALA A 116 1.05 1.79 17.91
C ALA A 116 1.33 0.59 17.00
N ASP A 117 0.56 -0.50 17.16
CA ASP A 117 0.66 -1.72 16.36
C ASP A 117 -0.70 -2.11 15.76
N THR A 118 -0.67 -2.78 14.61
CA THR A 118 -1.82 -3.41 13.95
C THR A 118 -2.68 -4.30 14.87
N LYS A 119 -2.07 -4.88 15.91
CA LYS A 119 -2.73 -5.71 16.93
C LYS A 119 -3.63 -4.90 17.87
N ASP A 120 -3.32 -3.63 18.07
CA ASP A 120 -4.09 -2.73 18.94
C ASP A 120 -5.34 -2.18 18.23
N CYS A 121 -5.39 -2.30 16.90
CA CYS A 121 -6.53 -1.88 16.10
C CYS A 121 -7.60 -2.99 16.03
N LYS A 122 -8.79 -2.69 16.58
CA LYS A 122 -9.96 -3.59 16.62
C LYS A 122 -10.72 -3.72 15.29
N TYR A 123 -10.22 -3.14 14.20
CA TYR A 123 -10.83 -3.27 12.89
C TYR A 123 -10.51 -4.63 12.27
N GLU A 124 -11.52 -5.42 11.94
CA GLU A 124 -11.35 -6.81 11.47
C GLU A 124 -11.80 -7.04 10.03
N ARG A 125 -12.43 -6.05 9.37
CA ARG A 125 -13.07 -6.24 8.06
C ARG A 125 -12.12 -6.15 6.86
N LEU A 126 -10.86 -5.74 7.06
CA LEU A 126 -9.91 -5.54 5.97
C LEU A 126 -9.65 -6.81 5.11
N PRO A 127 -9.52 -8.02 5.70
CA PRO A 127 -9.40 -9.26 4.93
C PRO A 127 -10.64 -9.57 4.08
N GLU A 128 -11.84 -9.24 4.54
CA GLU A 128 -13.07 -9.40 3.75
C GLU A 128 -13.08 -8.47 2.55
N TRP A 129 -12.66 -7.21 2.73
CA TRP A 129 -12.47 -6.26 1.64
C TRP A 129 -11.47 -6.78 0.62
N LEU A 130 -10.32 -7.28 1.08
CA LEU A 130 -9.30 -7.86 0.21
C LEU A 130 -9.83 -9.04 -0.60
N ALA A 131 -10.54 -9.99 0.04
CA ALA A 131 -11.07 -11.18 -0.62
C ALA A 131 -12.16 -10.84 -1.63
N LYS A 132 -13.13 -9.99 -1.26
CA LYS A 132 -14.23 -9.58 -2.13
C LYS A 132 -13.76 -8.85 -3.38
N TRP A 133 -12.68 -8.06 -3.27
CA TRP A 133 -12.15 -7.26 -4.37
C TRP A 133 -11.08 -7.98 -5.18
N GLN A 134 -10.85 -9.28 -4.97
CA GLN A 134 -10.07 -10.09 -5.90
C GLN A 134 -10.76 -10.26 -7.26
N ASN A 135 -12.10 -10.20 -7.30
CA ASN A 135 -12.88 -10.29 -8.54
C ASN A 135 -13.42 -8.90 -8.93
N PRO A 136 -12.78 -8.21 -9.89
CA PRO A 136 -13.18 -6.86 -10.31
C PRO A 136 -14.61 -6.78 -10.84
N SER A 137 -15.16 -7.88 -11.38
CA SER A 137 -16.54 -7.90 -11.89
C SER A 137 -17.60 -7.78 -10.78
N GLU A 138 -17.32 -8.33 -9.60
CA GLU A 138 -18.19 -8.19 -8.42
C GLU A 138 -18.08 -6.79 -7.79
N ALA A 139 -16.93 -6.13 -7.97
CA ALA A 139 -16.74 -4.73 -7.64
C ALA A 139 -17.46 -3.80 -8.62
N ASP A 140 -17.49 -4.13 -9.92
CA ASP A 140 -17.97 -3.26 -11.01
C ASP A 140 -19.46 -2.87 -10.89
N ALA A 141 -20.30 -3.77 -10.38
CA ALA A 141 -21.70 -3.47 -10.07
C ALA A 141 -21.84 -2.34 -9.02
N LEU A 142 -20.86 -2.22 -8.12
CA LEU A 142 -20.77 -1.19 -7.10
C LEU A 142 -20.07 0.09 -7.61
N THR A 143 -19.18 -0.05 -8.61
CA THR A 143 -18.44 1.04 -9.26
C THR A 143 -19.31 1.82 -10.26
N ARG A 144 -20.17 1.14 -11.04
CA ARG A 144 -21.08 1.76 -12.02
C ARG A 144 -22.10 2.73 -11.42
N VAL A 145 -22.43 2.57 -10.15
CA VAL A 145 -23.35 3.48 -9.43
C VAL A 145 -22.61 4.73 -8.92
N GLN A 146 -21.28 4.69 -8.90
CA GLN A 146 -20.41 5.75 -8.40
C GLN A 146 -19.67 6.48 -9.53
N ASP A 147 -20.41 6.93 -10.55
CA ASP A 147 -19.92 7.95 -11.51
C ASP A 147 -19.53 9.28 -10.82
N GLU A 148 -19.77 9.40 -9.51
CA GLU A 148 -19.34 10.49 -8.63
C GLU A 148 -17.95 10.30 -7.99
N VAL A 149 -17.10 9.36 -8.47
CA VAL A 149 -15.68 9.48 -8.13
C VAL A 149 -15.18 10.75 -8.81
N GLU A 150 -15.23 11.86 -8.07
CA GLU A 150 -14.73 13.18 -8.42
C GLU A 150 -13.51 13.03 -9.31
N GLU A 151 -13.47 13.79 -10.41
CA GLU A 151 -12.37 13.90 -11.37
C GLU A 151 -11.10 14.40 -10.65
N THR A 152 -10.56 13.57 -9.78
CA THR A 152 -9.43 13.87 -8.94
C THR A 152 -8.22 13.40 -9.70
N LYS A 153 -7.34 14.33 -10.00
CA LYS A 153 -6.09 14.06 -10.68
C LYS A 153 -5.29 13.01 -9.89
N ILE A 154 -5.19 11.81 -10.45
CA ILE A 154 -4.31 10.75 -9.94
C ILE A 154 -2.92 11.00 -10.51
N VAL A 155 -1.93 11.17 -9.65
CA VAL A 155 -0.53 11.33 -10.07
C VAL A 155 0.07 9.97 -10.33
N LEU A 156 0.63 9.74 -11.53
CA LEU A 156 1.32 8.50 -11.88
C LEU A 156 2.84 8.67 -11.76
N HIS A 157 3.45 7.80 -10.97
CA HIS A 157 4.88 7.68 -10.77
C HIS A 157 5.37 6.41 -11.48
N SER A 158 6.34 6.54 -12.40
CA SER A 158 6.82 5.40 -13.19
C SER A 158 7.68 4.41 -12.39
N THR A 159 8.27 4.87 -11.29
CA THR A 159 9.14 4.06 -10.41
C THR A 159 9.02 4.54 -8.97
N MET A 160 9.34 3.67 -8.01
CA MET A 160 9.46 4.04 -6.60
C MET A 160 10.45 5.21 -6.39
N GLN A 161 11.53 5.25 -7.16
CA GLN A 161 12.54 6.30 -7.07
C GLN A 161 11.97 7.71 -7.34
N SER A 162 10.91 7.83 -8.14
CA SER A 162 10.26 9.12 -8.43
C SER A 162 9.42 9.67 -7.27
N VAL A 163 9.18 8.86 -6.24
CA VAL A 163 8.49 9.25 -5.00
C VAL A 163 9.49 9.69 -3.93
N LEU A 164 10.77 9.33 -4.07
CA LEU A 164 11.83 9.63 -3.12
C LEU A 164 12.42 11.03 -3.33
N GLU A 165 13.05 11.57 -2.28
CA GLU A 165 13.76 12.84 -2.39
C GLU A 165 15.04 12.71 -3.22
N ARG A 166 15.50 13.83 -3.78
CA ARG A 166 16.72 13.86 -4.60
C ARG A 166 17.92 13.42 -3.76
N GLY A 167 18.54 12.31 -4.15
CA GLY A 167 19.71 11.74 -3.49
C GLY A 167 19.39 10.62 -2.51
N GLU A 168 18.12 10.37 -2.19
CA GLU A 168 17.70 9.20 -1.43
C GLU A 168 17.67 7.95 -2.31
N LYS A 169 18.04 6.80 -1.72
CA LYS A 169 17.95 5.49 -2.36
C LYS A 169 17.00 4.60 -1.59
N LEU A 170 16.14 3.89 -2.32
CA LEU A 170 15.24 2.90 -1.74
C LEU A 170 15.98 1.85 -0.89
N ASP A 171 17.18 1.46 -1.30
CA ASP A 171 18.03 0.51 -0.56
C ASP A 171 18.36 0.97 0.85
N ASP A 172 18.62 2.28 1.01
CA ASP A 172 19.02 2.83 2.30
C ASP A 172 17.80 2.96 3.22
N LEU A 173 16.64 3.32 2.66
CA LEU A 173 15.36 3.34 3.37
C LEU A 173 14.94 1.94 3.85
N ILE A 174 15.11 0.91 3.01
CA ILE A 174 14.81 -0.48 3.37
C ILE A 174 15.73 -0.99 4.48
N LYS A 175 17.04 -0.69 4.40
CA LYS A 175 17.98 -1.08 5.46
C LYS A 175 17.66 -0.40 6.79
N ALA A 176 17.30 0.88 6.74
CA ALA A 176 16.94 1.66 7.91
C ALA A 176 15.55 1.31 8.48
N SER A 177 14.68 0.66 7.69
CA SER A 177 13.31 0.36 8.13
C SER A 177 13.30 -0.57 9.35
N GLU A 178 12.62 -0.14 10.42
CA GLU A 178 12.35 -0.96 11.60
C GLU A 178 11.18 -1.93 11.37
N SER A 179 10.38 -1.73 10.31
CA SER A 179 9.24 -2.60 9.99
C SER A 179 9.63 -3.88 9.24
N LEU A 180 10.90 -4.03 8.85
CA LEU A 180 11.41 -5.20 8.16
C LEU A 180 12.26 -6.06 9.09
N SER A 181 11.98 -7.36 9.13
CA SER A 181 12.85 -8.30 9.82
C SER A 181 14.22 -8.40 9.14
N ASP A 182 15.25 -8.79 9.89
CA ASP A 182 16.60 -8.98 9.34
C ASP A 182 16.61 -9.99 8.18
N GLN A 183 15.75 -11.01 8.26
CA GLN A 183 15.55 -11.99 7.21
C GLN A 183 15.03 -11.34 5.91
N SER A 184 14.03 -10.46 6.02
CA SER A 184 13.50 -9.71 4.87
C SER A 184 14.54 -8.77 4.28
N LYS A 185 15.29 -8.03 5.11
CA LYS A 185 16.38 -7.14 4.63
C LYS A 185 17.47 -7.92 3.89
N MET A 186 17.87 -9.08 4.41
CA MET A 186 18.81 -9.98 3.75
C MET A 186 18.27 -10.52 2.44
N PHE A 187 17.00 -10.93 2.41
CA PHE A 187 16.32 -11.42 1.21
C PHE A 187 16.33 -10.37 0.09
N TYR A 188 15.95 -9.12 0.38
CA TYR A 188 15.98 -8.04 -0.61
C TYR A 188 17.38 -7.77 -1.15
N THR A 189 18.38 -7.76 -0.27
CA THR A 189 19.77 -7.57 -0.67
C THR A 189 20.24 -8.70 -1.59
N GLN A 190 19.86 -9.94 -1.31
CA GLN A 190 20.18 -11.11 -2.15
C GLN A 190 19.44 -11.06 -3.50
N ALA A 191 18.14 -10.77 -3.51
CA ALA A 191 17.35 -10.65 -4.73
C ALA A 191 17.91 -9.57 -5.67
N ARG A 192 18.30 -8.41 -5.13
CA ARG A 192 18.96 -7.36 -5.93
C ARG A 192 20.31 -7.80 -6.50
N LYS A 193 21.09 -8.61 -5.78
CA LYS A 193 22.37 -9.14 -6.28
C LYS A 193 22.13 -10.12 -7.43
N MET A 194 21.17 -11.04 -7.28
CA MET A 194 20.82 -12.01 -8.32
C MET A 194 20.32 -11.32 -9.61
N ASN A 195 19.50 -10.28 -9.49
CA ASN A 195 19.01 -9.52 -10.65
C ASN A 195 20.09 -8.62 -11.31
N LYS A 196 21.25 -8.43 -10.67
CA LYS A 196 22.39 -7.69 -11.24
C LYS A 196 23.37 -8.57 -12.01
N CYS A 197 23.28 -9.90 -11.87
CA CYS A 197 24.27 -10.84 -12.44
C CYS A 197 24.04 -11.23 -13.90
N CYS A 198 23.21 -10.50 -14.67
CA CYS A 198 22.98 -10.75 -16.09
C CYS A 198 22.95 -9.45 -16.93
N ASN A 199 23.86 -8.51 -16.68
CA ASN A 199 24.10 -7.36 -17.56
C ASN A 199 25.37 -7.58 -18.42
N TRP A 200 25.44 -8.70 -19.15
CA TRP A 200 26.35 -8.84 -20.29
C TRP A 200 25.57 -9.37 -21.49
N ALA A 201 25.00 -8.42 -22.24
CA ALA A 201 24.83 -8.47 -23.69
C ALA A 201 24.70 -7.03 -24.18
#